data_AF-A0A4Q0HDD1-F1
#
_entry.id   AF-A0A4Q0HDD1-F1
#
_cell.length_a   1.000
_cell.length_b   1.000
_cell.length_c   1.000
_cell.angle_alpha   90.00
_cell.angle_beta   90.00
_cell.angle_gamma   90.00
#
_symmetry.space_group_name_H-M   'P 1'
#
loop_
_entity.id
_entity.type
_entity.pdbx_description
1 polymer ?
#
loop_
_entity_poly.entity_id
_entity_poly.type
_entity_poly.pdbx_seq_one_letter_code
_entity_poly.pdbx_strand_id
1 'polypeptide(L)'
;MSVSTCRICGLLYVPSLEEDRKTHAARHKQLARGSQPQNVRDFSKAFGWAVAFNDGGLERLKDDYDPELGKLVVVFSWWSRALANGVPEKDFDRYMDAHLTFADSLVSGIGEDEARAGIKKWGQYAG
;
A
#
# COMPACT_ATOMS: atom_id res chain seq x y z
N MET A 1 -3.25 5.97 26.97
CA MET A 1 -3.84 5.41 25.73
C MET A 1 -2.77 5.49 24.65
N SER A 2 -2.46 4.39 23.96
CA SER A 2 -1.45 4.38 22.90
C SER A 2 -2.08 4.78 21.58
N VAL A 3 -1.50 5.76 20.92
CA VAL A 3 -1.85 6.15 19.56
C VAL A 3 -1.08 5.24 18.58
N SER A 4 -1.68 4.91 17.45
CA SER A 4 -1.06 4.08 16.41
C SER A 4 -1.35 4.65 15.03
N THR A 5 -0.36 4.60 14.13
CA THR A 5 -0.56 4.97 12.73
C THR A 5 -0.81 3.70 11.92
N CYS A 6 -1.94 3.62 11.23
CA CYS A 6 -2.17 2.52 10.29
C CYS A 6 -1.23 2.67 9.10
N ARG A 7 -0.44 1.63 8.83
CA ARG A 7 0.50 1.59 7.71
C ARG A 7 -0.19 1.69 6.33
N ILE A 8 -1.38 1.09 6.18
CA ILE A 8 -2.09 1.04 4.89
C ILE A 8 -2.74 2.38 4.57
N CYS A 9 -3.48 2.95 5.52
CA CYS A 9 -4.27 4.15 5.26
C CYS A 9 -3.64 5.45 5.78
N GLY A 10 -2.59 5.38 6.60
CA GLY A 10 -1.90 6.52 7.19
C GLY A 10 -2.70 7.24 8.29
N LEU A 11 -3.84 6.68 8.74
CA LEU A 11 -4.64 7.28 9.81
C LEU A 11 -3.94 7.06 11.15
N LEU A 12 -3.73 8.16 11.89
CA LEU A 12 -3.37 8.14 13.30
C LEU A 12 -4.66 7.89 14.11
N TYR A 13 -4.69 6.83 14.92
CA TYR A 13 -5.89 6.43 15.65
C TYR A 13 -5.55 5.74 16.98
N VAL A 14 -6.51 5.73 17.91
CA VAL A 14 -6.44 5.06 19.21
C VAL A 14 -7.26 3.77 19.14
N PRO A 15 -6.63 2.58 19.13
CA PRO A 15 -7.34 1.32 18.93
C PRO A 15 -8.40 1.00 19.99
N SER A 16 -8.21 1.48 21.23
CA SER A 16 -9.17 1.30 22.31
C SER A 16 -10.44 2.14 22.15
N LEU A 17 -10.40 3.20 21.34
CA LEU A 17 -11.48 4.15 21.16
C LEU A 17 -12.40 3.74 20.00
N GLU A 18 -13.71 3.62 20.25
CA GLU A 18 -14.65 3.05 19.28
C GLU A 18 -14.84 3.92 18.03
N GLU A 19 -14.91 5.24 18.22
CA GLU A 19 -15.02 6.23 17.14
C GLU A 19 -13.83 6.18 16.19
N ASP A 20 -12.62 6.01 16.73
CA ASP A 20 -11.40 5.84 15.95
C ASP A 20 -11.40 4.53 15.16
N ARG A 21 -11.85 3.42 15.77
CA ARG A 21 -12.01 2.15 15.04
C ARG A 21 -13.01 2.26 13.90
N LYS A 22 -14.13 2.96 14.10
CA LYS A 22 -15.15 3.19 13.05
C LYS A 22 -14.58 4.02 11.91
N THR A 23 -13.86 5.09 12.23
CA THR A 23 -13.20 5.96 11.23
C THR A 23 -12.16 5.17 10.43
N HIS A 24 -11.34 4.38 11.10
CA HIS A 24 -10.34 3.51 10.48
C HIS A 24 -10.99 2.50 9.52
N ALA A 25 -12.02 1.79 9.97
CA ALA A 25 -12.75 0.81 9.15
C ALA A 25 -13.45 1.45 7.95
N ALA A 26 -14.04 2.64 8.11
CA ALA A 26 -14.67 3.38 7.03
C ALA A 26 -13.65 3.76 5.94
N ARG A 27 -12.44 4.17 6.34
CA ARG A 27 -11.34 4.46 5.42
C ARG A 27 -10.90 3.21 4.66
N HIS A 28 -10.72 2.08 5.35
CA HIS A 28 -10.35 0.81 4.71
C HIS A 28 -11.42 0.33 3.71
N LYS A 29 -12.71 0.53 4.01
CA LYS A 29 -13.80 0.23 3.08
C LYS A 29 -13.72 1.06 1.78
N GLN A 30 -13.29 2.32 1.87
CA GLN A 30 -13.08 3.14 0.66
C GLN A 30 -11.87 2.63 -0.13
N LEU A 31 -10.78 2.25 0.55
CA LEU A 31 -9.56 1.76 -0.09
C LEU A 31 -9.77 0.40 -0.77
N ALA A 32 -10.54 -0.49 -0.13
CA ALA A 32 -10.96 -1.77 -0.68
C ALA A 32 -11.71 -1.62 -2.02
N ARG A 33 -12.39 -0.49 -2.24
CA ARG A 33 -13.09 -0.18 -3.50
C ARG A 33 -12.21 0.43 -4.59
N GLY A 34 -10.90 0.43 -4.39
CA GLY A 34 -9.91 0.92 -5.34
C GLY A 34 -9.50 2.38 -5.14
N SER A 35 -9.97 3.05 -4.07
CA SER A 35 -9.38 4.34 -3.71
C SER A 35 -8.00 4.15 -3.11
N GLN A 36 -7.19 5.21 -3.15
CA GLN A 36 -5.82 5.21 -2.62
C GLN A 36 -5.66 6.37 -1.63
N PRO A 37 -4.74 6.29 -0.66
CA PRO A 37 -4.35 7.43 0.16
C PRO A 37 -3.85 8.60 -0.70
N GLN A 38 -4.07 9.83 -0.24
CA GLN A 38 -3.70 11.04 -0.99
C GLN A 38 -2.19 11.11 -1.29
N ASN A 39 -1.35 10.81 -0.30
CA ASN A 39 0.10 10.76 -0.45
C ASN A 39 0.56 9.73 -1.49
N VAL A 40 -0.07 8.55 -1.56
CA VAL A 40 0.22 7.53 -2.58
C VAL A 40 -0.07 8.06 -3.99
N ARG A 41 -1.21 8.74 -4.17
CA ARG A 41 -1.56 9.37 -5.45
C ARG A 41 -0.61 10.51 -5.81
N ASP A 42 -0.24 11.34 -4.83
CA ASP A 42 0.64 12.48 -5.05
C ASP A 42 2.06 12.05 -5.42
N PHE A 43 2.59 11.02 -4.76
CA PHE A 43 3.85 10.40 -5.13
C PHE A 43 3.82 9.83 -6.55
N SER A 44 2.77 9.07 -6.88
CA SER A 44 2.62 8.49 -8.22
C SER A 44 2.60 9.57 -9.32
N LYS A 45 1.92 10.70 -9.06
CA LYS A 45 1.93 11.86 -9.98
C LYS A 45 3.29 12.53 -10.06
N ALA A 46 3.96 12.75 -8.92
CA ALA A 46 5.28 13.37 -8.89
C ALA A 46 6.30 12.54 -9.69
N PHE A 47 6.29 11.22 -9.48
CA PHE A 47 7.12 10.29 -10.25
C PHE A 47 6.77 10.32 -11.75
N GLY A 48 5.48 10.26 -12.09
CA GLY A 48 5.03 10.35 -13.48
C GLY A 48 5.48 11.64 -14.18
N TRP A 49 5.40 12.79 -13.50
CA TRP A 49 5.90 14.05 -14.04
C TRP A 49 7.41 14.08 -14.22
N ALA A 50 8.17 13.58 -13.23
CA ALA A 50 9.63 13.52 -13.32
C ALA A 50 10.09 12.71 -14.54
N VAL A 51 9.41 11.59 -14.84
CA VAL A 51 9.67 10.79 -16.04
C VAL A 51 9.22 11.53 -17.31
N ALA A 52 8.02 12.13 -17.33
CA ALA A 52 7.48 12.82 -18.50
C ALA A 52 8.32 14.03 -18.93
N PHE A 53 8.93 14.74 -17.99
CA PHE A 53 9.84 15.87 -18.28
C PHE A 53 11.29 15.46 -18.49
N ASN A 54 11.62 14.17 -18.35
CA ASN A 54 13.00 13.68 -18.30
C ASN A 54 13.87 14.46 -17.27
N ASP A 55 13.24 14.86 -16.17
CA ASP A 55 13.76 15.80 -15.17
C ASP A 55 14.46 15.06 -14.00
N GLY A 56 15.33 14.10 -14.35
CA GLY A 56 16.11 13.32 -13.36
C GLY A 56 15.36 12.20 -12.64
N GLY A 57 14.05 12.05 -12.86
CA GLY A 57 13.28 10.88 -12.39
C GLY A 57 13.38 10.62 -10.88
N LEU A 58 13.92 9.44 -10.53
CA LEU A 58 14.03 8.96 -9.14
C LEU A 58 15.08 9.74 -8.32
N GLU A 59 16.11 10.29 -8.98
CA GLU A 59 17.20 11.02 -8.30
C GLU A 59 16.72 12.30 -7.63
N ARG A 60 15.68 12.96 -8.15
CA ARG A 60 15.09 14.15 -7.54
C ARG A 60 14.20 13.82 -6.34
N LEU A 61 13.63 12.61 -6.31
CA LEU A 61 12.58 12.22 -5.36
C LEU A 61 13.12 11.38 -4.20
N LYS A 62 14.34 10.82 -4.33
CA LYS A 62 14.88 9.86 -3.35
C LYS A 62 15.06 10.42 -1.94
N ASP A 63 15.36 11.71 -1.81
CA ASP A 63 15.61 12.37 -0.52
C ASP A 63 14.32 13.01 0.07
N ASP A 64 13.28 13.17 -0.75
CA ASP A 64 12.05 13.87 -0.39
C ASP A 64 10.94 12.93 0.14
N TYR A 65 11.09 11.61 -0.04
CA TYR A 65 10.04 10.64 0.28
C TYR A 65 10.52 9.45 1.09
N ASP A 66 9.71 9.07 2.08
CA ASP A 66 9.89 7.87 2.89
C ASP A 66 9.81 6.60 2.01
N PRO A 67 10.79 5.66 2.10
CA PRO A 67 10.71 4.36 1.45
C PRO A 67 9.40 3.58 1.70
N GLU A 68 8.75 3.77 2.85
CA GLU A 68 7.42 3.21 3.12
C GLU A 68 6.37 3.68 2.10
N LEU A 69 6.44 4.94 1.66
CA LEU A 69 5.53 5.46 0.64
C LEU A 69 5.73 4.75 -0.71
N GLY A 70 6.97 4.48 -1.08
CA GLY A 70 7.30 3.71 -2.29
C GLY A 70 6.71 2.30 -2.24
N LYS A 71 6.84 1.60 -1.11
CA LYS A 71 6.24 0.28 -0.90
C LYS A 71 4.71 0.33 -0.98
N LEU A 72 4.08 1.34 -0.36
CA LEU A 72 2.62 1.51 -0.45
C LEU A 72 2.16 1.74 -1.90
N VAL A 73 2.88 2.55 -2.68
CA VAL A 73 2.54 2.80 -4.10
C VAL A 73 2.56 1.49 -4.90
N VAL A 74 3.57 0.65 -4.69
CA VAL A 74 3.65 -0.67 -5.34
C VAL A 74 2.48 -1.57 -4.93
N VAL A 75 2.21 -1.68 -3.62
CA VAL A 75 1.15 -2.57 -3.13
C VAL A 75 -0.24 -2.10 -3.53
N PHE A 76 -0.52 -0.79 -3.50
CA PHE A 76 -1.78 -0.25 -4.01
C PHE A 76 -1.93 -0.44 -5.53
N SER A 77 -0.84 -0.40 -6.29
CA SER A 77 -0.87 -0.72 -7.73
C SER A 77 -1.22 -2.19 -7.97
N TRP A 78 -0.66 -3.11 -7.18
CA TRP A 78 -1.04 -4.52 -7.21
C TRP A 78 -2.50 -4.74 -6.81
N TRP A 79 -2.99 -4.04 -5.78
CA TRP A 79 -4.39 -4.09 -5.38
C TRP A 79 -5.31 -3.62 -6.50
N SER A 80 -5.02 -2.48 -7.15
CA SER A 80 -5.82 -1.99 -8.28
C SER A 80 -5.94 -3.02 -9.41
N ARG A 81 -4.85 -3.72 -9.73
CA ARG A 81 -4.86 -4.83 -10.70
C ARG A 81 -5.67 -6.03 -10.20
N ALA A 82 -5.47 -6.46 -8.96
CA ALA A 82 -6.19 -7.58 -8.40
C ALA A 82 -7.71 -7.32 -8.34
N LEU A 83 -8.11 -6.08 -8.04
CA LEU A 83 -9.49 -5.62 -8.05
C LEU A 83 -10.08 -5.67 -9.45
N ALA A 84 -9.34 -5.23 -10.47
CA ALA A 84 -9.74 -5.38 -11.87
C ALA A 84 -9.93 -6.85 -12.29
N ASN A 85 -9.17 -7.76 -11.66
CA ASN A 85 -9.24 -9.21 -11.88
C ASN A 85 -10.21 -9.93 -10.93
N GLY A 86 -11.04 -9.20 -10.17
CA GLY A 86 -12.14 -9.77 -9.39
C GLY A 86 -11.78 -10.31 -8.02
N VAL A 87 -10.67 -9.86 -7.40
CA VAL A 87 -10.42 -10.15 -5.98
C VAL A 87 -11.57 -9.57 -5.12
N PRO A 88 -12.10 -10.29 -4.12
CA PRO A 88 -13.15 -9.77 -3.26
C PRO A 88 -12.69 -8.58 -2.39
N GLU A 89 -13.49 -7.52 -2.30
CA GLU A 89 -13.18 -6.34 -1.44
C GLU A 89 -12.93 -6.73 0.03
N LYS A 90 -13.61 -7.76 0.53
CA LYS A 90 -13.46 -8.26 1.91
C LYS A 90 -12.05 -8.79 2.21
N ASP A 91 -11.29 -9.11 1.18
CA ASP A 91 -9.93 -9.64 1.30
C ASP A 91 -8.86 -8.53 1.28
N PHE A 92 -9.27 -7.26 1.14
CA PHE A 92 -8.37 -6.10 1.08
C PHE A 92 -7.30 -6.09 2.16
N ASP A 93 -7.68 -6.14 3.45
CA ASP A 93 -6.70 -6.04 4.53
C ASP A 93 -5.67 -7.19 4.50
N ARG A 94 -6.12 -8.42 4.22
CA ARG A 94 -5.26 -9.60 4.11
C ARG A 94 -4.37 -9.55 2.88
N TYR A 95 -4.87 -8.97 1.79
CA TYR A 95 -4.12 -8.77 0.57
C TYR A 95 -3.01 -7.74 0.81
N MET A 96 -3.35 -6.58 1.37
CA MET A 96 -2.42 -5.49 1.64
C MET A 96 -1.32 -5.94 2.61
N ASP A 97 -1.66 -6.63 3.70
CA ASP A 97 -0.70 -7.13 4.69
C ASP A 97 0.31 -8.12 4.09
N ALA A 98 -0.17 -9.09 3.30
CA ALA A 98 0.71 -10.07 2.65
C ALA A 98 1.65 -9.42 1.63
N HIS A 99 1.14 -8.48 0.82
CA HIS A 99 1.95 -7.81 -0.19
C HIS A 99 2.89 -6.76 0.39
N LEU A 100 2.53 -6.10 1.50
CA LEU A 100 3.44 -5.24 2.24
C LEU A 100 4.57 -6.05 2.87
N THR A 101 4.26 -7.20 3.47
CA THR A 101 5.28 -8.14 3.98
C THR A 101 6.23 -8.58 2.86
N PHE A 102 5.71 -8.88 1.67
CA PHE A 102 6.54 -9.20 0.51
C PHE A 102 7.36 -8.00 0.00
N ALA A 103 6.79 -6.79 -0.01
CA ALA A 103 7.55 -5.59 -0.35
C ALA A 103 8.69 -5.34 0.66
N ASP A 104 8.45 -5.59 1.95
CA ASP A 104 9.47 -5.49 3.00
C ASP A 104 10.59 -6.51 2.80
N SER A 105 10.28 -7.76 2.45
CA SER A 105 11.29 -8.77 2.19
C SER A 105 12.14 -8.43 0.95
N LEU A 106 11.53 -7.86 -0.09
CA LEU A 106 12.26 -7.43 -1.29
C LEU A 106 13.22 -6.27 -1.00
N VAL A 107 12.82 -5.31 -0.16
CA VAL A 107 13.67 -4.16 0.19
C VAL A 107 14.77 -4.56 1.18
N SER A 108 14.45 -5.42 2.16
CA SER A 108 15.41 -5.82 3.20
C SER A 108 16.33 -6.99 2.79
N GLY A 109 15.92 -7.79 1.81
CA GLY A 109 16.57 -9.06 1.46
C GLY A 109 16.36 -10.19 2.48
N ILE A 110 15.43 -10.03 3.43
CA ILE A 110 15.20 -10.98 4.53
C ILE A 110 13.83 -11.64 4.38
N GLY A 111 13.78 -12.98 4.46
CA GLY A 111 12.53 -13.75 4.51
C GLY A 111 11.71 -13.73 3.21
N GLU A 112 12.38 -13.57 2.06
CA GLU A 112 11.72 -13.45 0.77
C GLU A 112 10.93 -14.71 0.39
N ASP A 113 11.47 -15.89 0.64
CA ASP A 113 10.81 -17.16 0.29
C ASP A 113 9.49 -17.34 1.05
N GLU A 114 9.49 -17.05 2.35
CA GLU A 114 8.30 -17.10 3.20
C GLU A 114 7.27 -16.05 2.77
N ALA A 115 7.70 -14.81 2.53
CA ALA A 115 6.82 -13.73 2.11
C ALA A 115 6.22 -14.00 0.71
N ARG A 116 7.02 -14.55 -0.21
CA ARG A 116 6.59 -14.99 -1.54
C ARG A 116 5.56 -16.11 -1.46
N ALA A 117 5.75 -17.08 -0.56
CA ALA A 117 4.75 -18.11 -0.29
C ALA A 117 3.44 -17.50 0.24
N GLY A 118 3.51 -16.46 1.08
CA GLY A 118 2.36 -15.74 1.62
C GLY A 118 1.47 -15.08 0.57
N ILE A 119 2.05 -14.62 -0.55
CA ILE A 119 1.29 -14.00 -1.64
C ILE A 119 0.80 -15.00 -2.71
N LYS A 120 1.23 -16.27 -2.66
CA LYS A 120 0.96 -17.28 -3.71
C LYS A 120 -0.52 -17.42 -4.05
N LYS A 121 -1.41 -17.42 -3.05
CA LYS A 121 -2.87 -17.55 -3.25
C LYS A 121 -3.50 -16.39 -4.03
N TRP A 122 -2.85 -15.23 -4.03
CA TRP A 122 -3.30 -14.04 -4.76
C TRP A 122 -2.84 -14.03 -6.22
N GLY A 123 -1.96 -14.95 -6.62
CA GLY A 123 -1.44 -15.05 -7.98
C GLY A 123 -2.51 -15.21 -9.06
N GLN A 124 -3.66 -15.79 -8.73
CA GLN A 124 -4.82 -15.88 -9.62
C GLN A 124 -5.39 -14.51 -10.05
N TYR A 125 -5.06 -13.44 -9.32
CA TYR A 125 -5.49 -12.07 -9.62
C TYR A 125 -4.36 -11.20 -10.20
N ALA A 126 -3.20 -11.79 -10.53
CA ALA A 126 -2.02 -11.04 -10.95
C ALA A 126 -2.04 -10.58 -12.42
N GLY A 127 -3.01 -11.04 -13.22
CA GLY A 127 -3.07 -10.79 -14.67
C GLY A 127 -2.30 -11.83 -15.45
#